data_AF-A0A7C6KG47-F1
#
_entry.id   AF-A0A7C6KG47-F1
#
_cell.length_a   1.000
_cell.length_b   1.000
_cell.length_c   1.000
_cell.angle_alpha   90.00
_cell.angle_beta   90.00
_cell.angle_gamma   90.00
#
_symmetry.space_group_name_H-M   'P 1'
#
loop_
_entity.id
_entity.type
_entity.pdbx_description
1 polymer ?
#
loop_
_entity_poly.entity_id
_entity_poly.type
_entity_poly.pdbx_seq_one_letter_code
_entity_poly.pdbx_strand_id
1 'polypeptide(L)' 'MAWTDLFSSDYGLMSLVVIVGVVVIGAVMGKIFSDKIKEDAQGK' A
#
# COMPACT_ATOMS: atom_id res chain seq x y z
N MET A 1 6.17 -4.80 -24.15
CA MET A 1 4.95 -4.88 -23.30
C MET A 1 5.27 -4.11 -22.03
N ALA A 2 4.37 -3.29 -21.50
CA ALA A 2 4.67 -2.46 -20.31
C ALA A 2 5.13 -3.29 -19.09
N TRP A 3 4.68 -4.53 -18.99
CA TRP A 3 5.18 -5.51 -18.02
C TRP A 3 6.68 -5.78 -18.14
N THR A 4 7.19 -6.02 -19.34
CA THR A 4 8.62 -6.30 -19.55
C THR A 4 9.47 -5.07 -19.19
N ASP A 5 8.99 -3.86 -19.47
CA ASP A 5 9.68 -2.62 -19.11
C ASP A 5 9.67 -2.36 -17.59
N LEU A 6 8.56 -2.66 -16.91
CA LEU A 6 8.45 -2.53 -15.45
C LEU A 6 9.46 -3.40 -14.69
N PHE A 7 9.77 -4.59 -15.21
CA PHE A 7 10.65 -5.55 -14.54
C PHE A 7 12.10 -5.57 -15.08
N SER A 8 12.37 -4.93 -16.22
CA SER A 8 13.69 -4.98 -16.86
C SER A 8 14.38 -3.61 -16.99
N SER A 9 13.67 -2.51 -16.72
CA SER A 9 14.22 -1.15 -16.77
C SER A 9 14.48 -0.61 -15.37
N ASP A 10 15.58 0.11 -15.17
CA ASP A 10 15.93 0.77 -13.90
C ASP A 10 14.80 1.69 -13.40
N TYR A 11 14.11 2.37 -14.33
CA TYR A 11 12.95 3.20 -14.01
C TYR A 11 11.73 2.37 -13.60
N GLY A 12 11.55 1.22 -14.23
CA GLY A 12 10.50 0.25 -13.89
C GLY A 12 10.65 -0.25 -12.47
N LEU A 13 11.84 -0.72 -12.09
CA LEU A 13 12.12 -1.18 -10.73
C LEU A 13 11.97 -0.07 -9.68
N MET A 14 12.45 1.15 -9.94
CA MET A 14 12.22 2.27 -9.01
C MET A 14 10.73 2.57 -8.82
N SER A 15 9.94 2.54 -9.90
CA SER A 15 8.50 2.77 -9.82
C SER A 15 7.78 1.68 -9.01
N LEU A 16 8.25 0.43 -9.07
CA LEU A 16 7.70 -0.69 -8.28
C LEU A 16 7.87 -0.45 -6.78
N VAL A 17 9.01 0.09 -6.34
CA VAL A 17 9.23 0.44 -4.93
C VAL A 17 8.22 1.47 -4.44
N VAL A 18 7.93 2.49 -5.26
CA VAL A 18 6.94 3.52 -4.92
C VAL A 18 5.54 2.92 -4.84
N ILE A 19 5.16 2.09 -5.81
CA ILE A 19 3.85 1.42 -5.84
C ILE A 19 3.67 0.55 -4.58
N VAL A 20 4.67 -0.26 -4.24
CA VAL A 20 4.64 -1.09 -3.02
C VAL A 20 4.57 -0.20 -1.78
N GLY A 21 5.32 0.90 -1.73
CA GLY A 21 5.27 1.86 -0.62
C GLY A 21 3.87 2.44 -0.38
N VAL A 22 3.19 2.88 -1.44
CA VAL A 22 1.82 3.41 -1.36
C VAL A 22 0.83 2.34 -0.89
N VAL A 23 0.94 1.10 -1.41
CA VAL A 23 0.09 -0.02 -1.00
C VAL A 23 0.27 -0.34 0.49
N VAL A 24 1.52 -0.37 0.98
CA VAL A 24 1.81 -0.61 2.39
C VAL A 24 1.22 0.50 3.27
N ILE A 25 1.39 1.77 2.90
CA ILE A 25 0.82 2.90 3.66
C ILE A 25 -0.71 2.82 3.68
N GLY A 26 -1.34 2.55 2.55
CA GLY A 26 -2.78 2.37 2.45
C GLY A 26 -3.29 1.23 3.34
N ALA A 27 -2.59 0.10 3.37
CA ALA A 27 -2.93 -1.04 4.21
C ALA A 27 -2.76 -0.73 5.71
N VAL A 28 -1.67 -0.05 6.10
CA VAL A 28 -1.43 0.35 7.50
C VAL A 28 -2.49 1.34 7.97
N MET A 29 -2.76 2.38 7.18
CA MET A 29 -3.81 3.36 7.52
C MET A 29 -5.18 2.69 7.59
N GLY A 30 -5.53 1.86 6.59
CA GLY A 30 -6.77 1.09 6.59
C GLY A 30 -6.93 0.22 7.84
N LYS A 31 -5.84 -0.42 8.29
CA LYS A 31 -5.83 -1.19 9.54
C LYS A 31 -6.09 -0.30 10.76
N ILE A 32 -5.35 0.81 10.90
CA ILE A 32 -5.51 1.74 12.04
C ILE A 32 -6.94 2.31 12.09
N PHE A 33 -7.50 2.72 10.96
CA PHE A 33 -8.87 3.20 10.89
C PHE A 33 -9.88 2.11 11.22
N SER A 34 -9.70 0.89 10.72
CA SER A 34 -10.57 -0.25 11.05
C SER A 34 -10.52 -0.61 12.53
N ASP A 35 -9.33 -0.56 13.14
CA ASP A 35 -9.14 -0.82 14.56
C ASP A 35 -9.80 0.29 15.42
N LYS A 36 -9.70 1.56 15.03
CA LYS A 36 -10.44 2.67 15.67
C LYS A 36 -11.96 2.50 15.59
N ILE A 37 -12.49 2.16 14.41
CA ILE A 37 -13.93 1.91 14.23
C ILE A 37 -14.39 0.76 15.11
N LYS A 38 -13.58 -0.29 15.25
CA LYS A 38 -13.88 -1.41 16.15
C LYS A 38 -13.89 -0.99 17.62
N GLU A 39 -12.95 -0.15 18.04
CA GLU A 39 -12.89 0.38 19.40
C GLU A 39 -14.13 1.23 19.73
N ASP A 40 -14.49 2.16 18.84
CA ASP A 40 -15.71 2.99 18.98
C ASP A 40 -16.99 2.12 18.96
N ALA A 41 -17.04 1.10 18.09
CA ALA A 41 -18.19 0.18 18.00
C ALA A 41 -18.31 -0.76 19.21
N GLN A 42 -17.23 -0.98 19.96
CA GLN A 42 -17.22 -1.80 21.18
C GLN A 42 -17.63 -1.03 22.44
N GLY A 43 -17.96 0.26 22.34
CA GLY A 43 -18.69 1.01 23.36
C GLY A 43 -17.98 1.14 24.71
N LYS A 44 -16.68 1.43 24.70
CA LYS A 44 -15.98 1.99 25.88
C LYS A 44 -15.86 3.50 25.75
#